data_AF-A0A170TJQ0-F1
#
_entry.id   AF-A0A170TJQ0-F1
#
_cell.length_a   1.000
_cell.length_b   1.000
_cell.length_c   1.000
_cell.angle_alpha   90.00
_cell.angle_beta   90.00
_cell.angle_gamma   90.00
#
_symmetry.space_group_name_H-M   'P 1'
#
loop_
_entity.id
_entity.type
_entity.pdbx_description
1 polymer ?
#
loop_
_entity_poly.entity_id
_entity_poly.type
_entity_poly.pdbx_seq_one_letter_code
_entity_poly.pdbx_strand_id
1 'polypeptide(L)'
;MSYYTIHTQKYSPVLFYEYMFWGGGHVLQLAFSQTLLLVYLIILEQKSKFLKGTTVNIIFIVNTLSTIFTPLVYICAILLFNYGGILGILSIQGNVTIPAHYHGSIVGMTIAFMGLIYWIIPKIGFYKINTTIANIQIYTYSLGQFLHITGLELLGGYGAIRKVTHLPDTASKIAQHCFTFGGLMAIIGGCLFVILVLLQVCKKRSHI
;
A
#
# COMPACT_ATOMS: atom_id res chain seq x y z
N MET A 1 22.14 -12.00 34.26
CA MET A 1 22.65 -10.62 34.03
C MET A 1 21.44 -9.69 34.05
N SER A 2 21.44 -8.73 34.97
CA SER A 2 20.27 -7.93 35.40
C SER A 2 19.94 -6.80 34.42
N TYR A 3 18.66 -6.39 34.34
CA TYR A 3 18.11 -5.30 33.49
C TYR A 3 18.89 -3.97 33.58
N TYR A 4 19.70 -3.77 34.62
CA TYR A 4 20.47 -2.55 34.87
C TYR A 4 21.77 -2.41 34.04
N THR A 5 22.23 -3.46 33.38
CA THR A 5 23.57 -3.46 32.74
C THR A 5 23.61 -2.93 31.30
N ILE A 6 22.46 -2.55 30.70
CA ILE A 6 22.39 -2.12 29.29
C ILE A 6 22.55 -0.58 29.12
N HIS A 7 22.47 0.20 30.21
CA HIS A 7 22.49 1.68 30.14
C HIS A 7 23.89 2.32 30.03
N THR A 8 24.98 1.54 29.92
CA THR A 8 26.35 2.10 29.87
C THR A 8 26.85 2.41 28.46
N GLN A 9 26.09 2.06 27.41
CA GLN A 9 26.38 2.50 26.05
C GLN A 9 25.50 3.69 25.68
N LYS A 10 26.17 4.72 25.17
CA LYS A 10 25.75 6.10 24.94
C LYS A 10 24.71 6.23 23.80
N TYR A 11 23.64 5.44 23.82
CA TYR A 11 22.52 5.60 22.90
C TYR A 11 21.58 6.66 23.46
N SER A 12 21.26 7.69 22.68
CA SER A 12 20.21 8.60 23.07
C SER A 12 18.91 7.80 23.24
N PRO A 13 18.09 8.05 24.27
CA PRO A 13 16.80 7.37 24.43
C PRO A 13 15.95 7.42 23.17
N VAL A 14 16.07 8.51 22.39
CA VAL A 14 15.44 8.69 21.08
C VAL A 14 15.87 7.63 20.08
N LEU A 15 17.18 7.35 19.96
CA LEU A 15 17.72 6.35 19.03
C LEU A 15 17.29 4.93 19.40
N PHE A 16 17.19 4.62 20.70
CA PHE A 16 16.64 3.35 21.18
C PHE A 16 15.17 3.17 20.78
N TYR A 17 14.33 4.19 21.00
CA TYR A 17 12.92 4.14 20.59
C TYR A 17 12.76 4.13 19.06
N GLU A 18 13.64 4.81 18.31
CA GLU A 18 13.63 4.73 16.86
C GLU A 18 13.85 3.29 16.38
N TYR A 19 14.88 2.58 16.85
CA TYR A 19 15.08 1.18 16.46
C TYR A 19 13.95 0.25 16.90
N MET A 20 13.44 0.44 18.12
CA MET A 20 12.38 -0.41 18.67
C MET A 20 11.06 -0.28 17.90
N PHE A 21 10.64 0.95 17.58
CA PHE A 21 9.34 1.19 16.94
C PHE A 21 9.40 1.13 15.41
N TRP A 22 10.49 1.57 14.77
CA TRP A 22 10.62 1.46 13.31
C TRP A 22 10.92 0.04 12.85
N GLY A 23 11.62 -0.76 13.66
CA GLY A 23 11.85 -2.19 13.38
C GLY A 23 10.54 -2.96 13.19
N GLY A 24 9.56 -2.73 14.07
CA GLY A 24 8.22 -3.33 13.94
C GLY A 24 7.48 -2.90 12.66
N GLY A 25 7.65 -1.65 12.23
CA GLY A 25 7.09 -1.13 10.98
C GLY A 25 7.64 -1.85 9.74
N HIS A 26 8.95 -2.09 9.69
CA HIS A 26 9.58 -2.84 8.59
C HIS A 26 9.14 -4.32 8.57
N VAL A 27 9.06 -4.97 9.73
CA VAL A 27 8.54 -6.34 9.84
C VAL A 27 7.09 -6.42 9.37
N LEU A 28 6.27 -5.42 9.73
CA LEU A 28 4.88 -5.33 9.30
C LEU A 28 4.75 -5.08 7.79
N GLN A 29 5.62 -4.24 7.21
CA GLN A 29 5.69 -4.05 5.76
C GLN A 29 6.07 -5.34 5.03
N LEU A 30 7.02 -6.13 5.56
CA LEU A 30 7.38 -7.43 5.02
C LEU A 30 6.22 -8.43 5.13
N ALA A 31 5.55 -8.50 6.28
CA ALA A 31 4.40 -9.37 6.50
C ALA A 31 3.24 -9.04 5.54
N PHE A 32 2.93 -7.75 5.34
CA PHE A 32 1.93 -7.32 4.39
C PHE A 32 2.33 -7.60 2.94
N SER A 33 3.62 -7.48 2.60
CA SER A 33 4.13 -7.84 1.26
C SER A 33 3.98 -9.34 0.98
N GLN A 34 4.23 -10.19 1.98
CA GLN A 34 3.98 -11.64 1.88
C GLN A 34 2.50 -11.96 1.75
N THR A 35 1.65 -11.21 2.46
CA THR A 35 0.19 -11.38 2.37
C THR A 35 -0.32 -10.95 0.99
N LEU A 36 0.19 -9.85 0.44
CA LEU A 36 -0.05 -9.42 -0.94
C LEU A 36 0.34 -10.52 -1.95
N LEU A 37 1.48 -11.16 -1.75
CA LEU A 37 1.93 -12.27 -2.59
C LEU A 37 0.99 -13.47 -2.50
N LEU A 38 0.52 -13.82 -1.30
CA LEU A 38 -0.48 -14.86 -1.10
C LEU A 38 -1.79 -14.53 -1.82
N VAL A 39 -2.27 -13.30 -1.72
CA VAL A 39 -3.44 -12.79 -2.46
C VAL A 39 -3.27 -13.00 -3.96
N TYR A 40 -2.10 -12.64 -4.48
CA TYR A 40 -1.76 -12.77 -5.90
C TYR A 40 -1.79 -14.24 -6.35
N LEU A 41 -1.17 -15.15 -5.59
CA LEU A 41 -1.15 -16.58 -5.89
C LEU A 41 -2.56 -17.19 -5.89
N ILE A 42 -3.39 -16.83 -4.90
CA ILE A 42 -4.78 -17.28 -4.80
C ILE A 42 -5.61 -16.87 -6.04
N ILE A 43 -5.36 -15.67 -6.58
CA ILE A 43 -6.06 -15.17 -7.77
C ILE A 43 -5.53 -15.84 -9.06
N LEU A 44 -4.23 -16.16 -9.12
CA LEU A 44 -3.63 -16.89 -10.24
C LEU A 44 -4.03 -18.37 -10.31
N GLU A 45 -4.08 -19.07 -9.17
CA GLU A 45 -4.38 -20.51 -9.09
C GLU A 45 -5.79 -20.82 -9.61
N GLN A 46 -6.74 -19.88 -9.52
CA GLN A 46 -8.06 -20.09 -10.11
C GLN A 46 -8.08 -20.23 -11.64
N LYS A 47 -6.97 -19.92 -12.32
CA LYS A 47 -6.81 -20.22 -13.75
C LYS A 47 -6.03 -21.51 -14.04
N SER A 48 -5.44 -22.17 -13.04
CA SER A 48 -4.65 -23.40 -13.23
C SER A 48 -4.64 -24.28 -11.97
N LYS A 49 -5.12 -25.53 -12.08
CA LYS A 49 -5.01 -26.55 -11.00
C LYS A 49 -3.54 -26.91 -10.78
N PHE A 50 -2.91 -26.34 -9.76
CA PHE A 50 -1.63 -26.85 -9.28
C PHE A 50 -1.48 -26.42 -7.84
N LEU A 51 -1.18 -27.35 -6.92
CA LEU A 51 -0.20 -27.16 -5.83
C LEU A 51 -0.01 -28.44 -4.98
N LYS A 52 1.18 -29.05 -5.11
CA LYS A 52 1.80 -30.03 -4.19
C LYS A 52 3.03 -29.36 -3.54
N GLY A 53 3.35 -29.73 -2.29
CA GLY A 53 4.19 -28.98 -1.34
C GLY A 53 5.60 -28.55 -1.75
N THR A 54 6.19 -29.07 -2.81
CA THR A 54 7.54 -28.69 -3.29
C THR A 54 7.51 -27.49 -4.26
N THR A 55 6.35 -27.19 -4.85
CA THR A 55 6.13 -26.10 -5.83
C THR A 55 6.12 -24.70 -5.18
N VAL A 56 5.77 -24.59 -3.89
CA VAL A 56 5.73 -23.32 -3.13
C VAL A 56 7.12 -22.71 -2.95
N ASN A 57 8.17 -23.53 -2.79
CA ASN A 57 9.55 -23.06 -2.68
C ASN A 57 10.13 -22.58 -4.02
N ILE A 58 9.69 -23.16 -5.13
CA ILE A 58 10.06 -22.71 -6.48
C ILE A 58 9.28 -21.43 -6.83
N ILE A 59 8.02 -21.30 -6.39
CA ILE A 59 7.24 -20.06 -6.44
C ILE A 59 7.94 -18.93 -5.66
N PHE A 60 8.60 -19.23 -4.55
CA PHE A 60 9.41 -18.27 -3.77
C PHE A 60 10.60 -17.69 -4.56
N ILE A 61 11.27 -18.50 -5.37
CA ILE A 61 12.42 -18.09 -6.20
C ILE A 61 11.95 -17.45 -7.52
N VAL A 62 10.90 -17.96 -8.14
CA VAL A 62 10.30 -17.43 -9.38
C VAL A 62 9.54 -16.11 -9.14
N ASN A 63 8.97 -15.88 -7.94
CA ASN A 63 8.37 -14.58 -7.54
C ASN A 63 9.38 -13.42 -7.53
N THR A 64 10.67 -13.73 -7.39
CA THR A 64 11.76 -12.75 -7.52
C THR A 64 12.02 -12.38 -8.99
N LEU A 65 11.60 -13.22 -9.95
CA LEU A 65 11.78 -13.03 -11.40
C LEU A 65 10.48 -12.65 -12.15
N SER A 66 9.31 -12.83 -11.52
CA SER A 66 7.99 -12.77 -12.15
C SER A 66 7.26 -11.42 -12.04
N THR A 67 7.93 -10.34 -11.63
CA THR A 67 7.36 -8.98 -11.58
C THR A 67 6.99 -8.40 -12.97
N ILE A 68 7.10 -9.18 -14.06
CA ILE A 68 7.05 -8.69 -15.43
C ILE A 68 5.68 -8.86 -16.14
N PHE A 69 4.72 -9.70 -15.72
CA PHE A 69 3.45 -9.85 -16.47
C PHE A 69 2.21 -10.29 -15.65
N THR A 70 1.26 -9.38 -15.35
CA THR A 70 -0.11 -9.71 -14.86
C THR A 70 -1.06 -8.48 -14.84
N PRO A 71 -2.40 -8.62 -14.72
CA PRO A 71 -3.39 -7.69 -15.31
C PRO A 71 -3.57 -6.35 -14.57
N LEU A 72 -4.19 -5.39 -15.28
CA LEU A 72 -4.31 -3.93 -15.00
C LEU A 72 -4.43 -3.46 -13.54
N VAL A 73 -5.17 -4.15 -12.66
CA VAL A 73 -5.26 -3.77 -11.22
C VAL A 73 -3.95 -4.05 -10.47
N TYR A 74 -3.27 -5.14 -10.81
CA TYR A 74 -1.96 -5.49 -10.26
C TYR A 74 -0.86 -4.60 -10.83
N ILE A 75 -1.01 -4.13 -12.07
CA ILE A 75 -0.08 -3.15 -12.64
C ILE A 75 -0.06 -1.89 -11.78
N CYS A 76 -1.23 -1.35 -11.41
CA CYS A 76 -1.29 -0.21 -10.49
C CYS A 76 -0.61 -0.51 -9.14
N ALA A 77 -0.90 -1.66 -8.53
CA ALA A 77 -0.29 -2.06 -7.26
C ALA A 77 1.24 -2.20 -7.34
N ILE A 78 1.75 -2.86 -8.39
CA ILE A 78 3.19 -3.07 -8.63
C ILE A 78 3.88 -1.75 -8.91
N LEU A 79 3.32 -0.90 -9.77
CA LEU A 79 3.89 0.41 -10.09
C LEU A 79 3.98 1.28 -8.85
N LEU A 80 2.92 1.38 -8.04
CA LEU A 80 2.92 2.16 -6.80
C LEU A 80 3.88 1.58 -5.75
N PHE A 81 3.95 0.25 -5.62
CA PHE A 81 4.86 -0.41 -4.68
C PHE A 81 6.33 -0.14 -5.03
N ASN A 82 6.71 -0.33 -6.30
CA ASN A 82 8.06 -0.06 -6.79
C ASN A 82 8.39 1.43 -6.74
N TYR A 83 7.44 2.29 -7.09
CA TYR A 83 7.60 3.73 -6.95
C TYR A 83 7.90 4.13 -5.50
N GLY A 84 7.13 3.60 -4.54
CA GLY A 84 7.43 3.75 -3.11
C GLY A 84 8.82 3.26 -2.77
N GLY A 85 9.21 2.05 -3.16
CA GLY A 85 10.54 1.48 -2.91
C GLY A 85 11.69 2.37 -3.42
N ILE A 86 11.58 2.90 -4.65
CA ILE A 86 12.56 3.82 -5.23
C ILE A 86 12.64 5.12 -4.41
N LEU A 87 11.50 5.70 -4.03
CA LEU A 87 11.47 6.90 -3.18
C LEU A 87 12.10 6.67 -1.81
N GLY A 88 12.03 5.44 -1.27
CA GLY A 88 12.66 5.09 0.00
C GLY A 88 14.19 5.19 -0.02
N ILE A 89 14.80 4.88 -1.16
CA ILE A 89 16.25 5.02 -1.38
C ILE A 89 16.64 6.51 -1.45
N LEU A 90 15.74 7.36 -1.94
CA LEU A 90 15.96 8.79 -2.17
C LEU A 90 15.51 9.68 -1.01
N SER A 91 14.87 9.11 0.02
CA SER A 91 14.23 9.85 1.10
C SER A 91 15.23 10.55 2.03
N ILE A 92 14.93 11.81 2.38
CA ILE A 92 15.72 12.63 3.30
C ILE A 92 15.09 12.58 4.70
N GLN A 93 15.90 12.37 5.74
CA GLN A 93 15.41 12.34 7.11
C GLN A 93 14.73 13.66 7.51
N GLY A 94 13.56 13.56 8.15
CA GLY A 94 12.88 14.70 8.78
C GLY A 94 11.83 15.43 7.94
N ASN A 95 11.71 15.16 6.64
CA ASN A 95 10.75 15.85 5.77
C ASN A 95 9.63 14.90 5.26
N VAL A 96 8.75 15.40 4.38
CA VAL A 96 7.61 14.65 3.85
C VAL A 96 7.95 13.58 2.78
N THR A 97 9.22 13.43 2.38
CA THR A 97 9.64 12.31 1.50
C THR A 97 9.53 10.95 2.21
N ILE A 98 9.71 10.92 3.54
CA ILE A 98 9.48 9.71 4.35
C ILE A 98 8.03 9.21 4.19
N PRO A 99 6.99 10.03 4.43
CA PRO A 99 5.63 9.62 4.12
C PRO A 99 5.40 9.28 2.66
N ALA A 100 6.00 9.99 1.69
CA ALA A 100 5.87 9.64 0.28
C ALA A 100 6.29 8.19 0.01
N HIS A 101 7.46 7.80 0.52
CA HIS A 101 8.00 6.44 0.41
C HIS A 101 7.02 5.38 0.93
N TYR A 102 6.66 5.43 2.22
CA TYR A 102 5.86 4.35 2.80
C TYR A 102 4.41 4.36 2.31
N HIS A 103 3.87 5.52 1.90
CA HIS A 103 2.56 5.56 1.23
C HIS A 103 2.61 4.80 -0.08
N GLY A 104 3.65 4.95 -0.91
CA GLY A 104 3.78 4.17 -2.16
C GLY A 104 3.72 2.67 -1.93
N SER A 105 4.52 2.15 -0.99
CA SER A 105 4.56 0.72 -0.69
C SER A 105 3.26 0.21 -0.05
N ILE A 106 2.70 0.94 0.93
CA ILE A 106 1.48 0.50 1.63
C ILE A 106 0.25 0.58 0.73
N VAL A 107 0.11 1.65 -0.06
CA VAL A 107 -1.02 1.83 -0.97
C VAL A 107 -1.05 0.75 -2.04
N GLY A 108 0.11 0.36 -2.59
CA GLY A 108 0.19 -0.75 -3.53
C GLY A 108 -0.43 -2.03 -2.95
N MET A 109 -0.14 -2.35 -1.69
CA MET A 109 -0.75 -3.48 -0.99
C MET A 109 -2.25 -3.30 -0.77
N THR A 110 -2.69 -2.09 -0.36
CA THR A 110 -4.10 -1.77 -0.17
C THR A 110 -4.93 -1.99 -1.43
N ILE A 111 -4.45 -1.55 -2.60
CA ILE A 111 -5.15 -1.73 -3.89
C ILE A 111 -5.39 -3.21 -4.19
N ALA A 112 -4.38 -4.04 -3.95
CA ALA A 112 -4.49 -5.46 -4.18
C ALA A 112 -5.44 -6.15 -3.19
N PHE A 113 -5.46 -5.73 -1.92
CA PHE A 113 -6.46 -6.21 -0.97
C PHE A 113 -7.88 -5.78 -1.36
N MET A 114 -8.08 -4.55 -1.83
CA MET A 114 -9.37 -4.11 -2.34
C MET A 114 -9.83 -4.99 -3.51
N GLY A 115 -8.93 -5.27 -4.46
CA GLY A 115 -9.18 -6.21 -5.56
C GLY A 115 -9.52 -7.63 -5.09
N LEU A 116 -8.82 -8.13 -4.07
CA LEU A 116 -9.11 -9.43 -3.47
C LEU A 116 -10.50 -9.48 -2.85
N ILE A 117 -10.89 -8.44 -2.11
CA ILE A 117 -12.21 -8.39 -1.47
C ILE A 117 -13.31 -8.45 -2.54
N TYR A 118 -13.19 -7.70 -3.63
CA TYR A 118 -14.13 -7.78 -4.75
C TYR A 118 -14.21 -9.18 -5.38
N TRP A 119 -13.13 -9.94 -5.33
CA TRP A 119 -13.06 -11.30 -5.82
C TRP A 119 -13.60 -12.36 -4.83
N ILE A 120 -13.39 -12.18 -3.52
CA ILE A 120 -13.85 -13.10 -2.46
C ILE A 120 -15.36 -12.94 -2.20
N ILE A 121 -15.88 -11.72 -2.20
CA ILE A 121 -17.29 -11.41 -1.86
C ILE A 121 -18.31 -12.39 -2.47
N PRO A 122 -18.29 -12.69 -3.79
CA PRO A 122 -19.24 -13.65 -4.36
C PRO A 122 -19.06 -15.10 -3.90
N LYS A 123 -17.89 -15.49 -3.42
CA LYS A 123 -17.57 -16.86 -3.00
C LYS A 123 -18.01 -17.18 -1.58
N ILE A 124 -18.20 -16.16 -0.76
CA ILE A 124 -18.67 -16.29 0.62
C ILE A 124 -20.20 -16.07 0.74
N GLY A 125 -20.89 -15.98 -0.41
CA GLY A 125 -22.36 -15.96 -0.51
C GLY A 125 -22.99 -14.57 -0.64
N PHE A 126 -22.21 -13.53 -0.92
CA PHE A 126 -22.75 -12.19 -1.22
C PHE A 126 -22.87 -11.96 -2.73
N TYR A 127 -23.57 -10.91 -3.14
CA TYR A 127 -23.69 -10.56 -4.55
C TYR A 127 -22.37 -10.00 -5.11
N LYS A 128 -22.05 -10.39 -6.34
CA LYS A 128 -20.91 -9.84 -7.08
C LYS A 128 -21.07 -8.32 -7.25
N ILE A 129 -20.01 -7.58 -6.97
CA ILE A 129 -19.95 -6.14 -7.24
C ILE A 129 -19.82 -5.92 -8.74
N ASN A 130 -20.53 -4.91 -9.27
CA ASN A 130 -20.42 -4.53 -10.67
C ASN A 130 -18.95 -4.20 -11.01
N THR A 131 -18.40 -4.91 -11.99
CA THR A 131 -16.97 -4.80 -12.37
C THR A 131 -16.61 -3.38 -12.84
N THR A 132 -17.49 -2.70 -13.56
CA THR A 132 -17.24 -1.34 -14.05
C THR A 132 -17.08 -0.37 -12.89
N ILE A 133 -18.00 -0.42 -11.92
CA ILE A 133 -17.94 0.47 -10.74
C ILE A 133 -16.75 0.12 -9.85
N ALA A 134 -16.44 -1.17 -9.68
CA ALA A 134 -15.25 -1.63 -8.97
C ALA A 134 -13.95 -1.10 -9.63
N ASN A 135 -13.87 -1.11 -10.96
CA ASN A 135 -12.71 -0.57 -11.69
C ASN A 135 -12.61 0.95 -11.55
N ILE A 136 -13.72 1.68 -11.67
CA ILE A 136 -13.75 3.14 -11.44
C ILE A 136 -13.23 3.47 -10.04
N GLN A 137 -13.66 2.71 -9.03
CA GLN A 137 -13.18 2.87 -7.66
C GLN A 137 -11.67 2.65 -7.56
N ILE A 138 -11.16 1.52 -8.08
CA ILE A 138 -9.74 1.18 -8.03
C ILE A 138 -8.90 2.24 -8.75
N TYR A 139 -9.32 2.70 -9.94
CA TYR A 139 -8.58 3.70 -10.70
C TYR A 139 -8.62 5.08 -10.03
N THR A 140 -9.75 5.49 -9.48
CA THR A 140 -9.86 6.76 -8.74
C THR A 140 -8.93 6.75 -7.53
N TYR A 141 -8.94 5.66 -6.76
CA TYR A 141 -8.06 5.50 -5.61
C TYR A 141 -6.57 5.48 -6.02
N SER A 142 -6.23 4.70 -7.05
CA SER A 142 -4.84 4.54 -7.51
C SER A 142 -4.28 5.84 -8.07
N LEU A 143 -5.04 6.55 -8.91
CA LEU A 143 -4.63 7.84 -9.48
C LEU A 143 -4.53 8.92 -8.39
N GLY A 144 -5.48 8.95 -7.46
CA GLY A 144 -5.44 9.86 -6.31
C GLY A 144 -4.19 9.66 -5.47
N GLN A 145 -3.89 8.42 -5.10
CA GLN A 145 -2.70 8.11 -4.31
C GLN A 145 -1.40 8.37 -5.08
N PHE A 146 -1.35 8.06 -6.37
CA PHE A 146 -0.19 8.40 -7.21
C PHE A 146 0.10 9.90 -7.21
N LEU A 147 -0.93 10.74 -7.41
CA LEU A 147 -0.81 12.20 -7.34
C LEU A 147 -0.44 12.68 -5.93
N HIS A 148 -1.04 12.10 -4.90
CA HIS A 148 -0.79 12.46 -3.51
C HIS A 148 0.66 12.20 -3.11
N ILE A 149 1.17 11.01 -3.43
CA ILE A 149 2.57 10.62 -3.18
C ILE A 149 3.53 11.50 -3.97
N THR A 150 3.23 11.74 -5.26
CA THR A 150 4.03 12.65 -6.09
C THR A 150 4.06 14.05 -5.48
N GLY A 151 2.92 14.54 -4.98
CA GLY A 151 2.83 15.81 -4.29
C GLY A 151 3.67 15.86 -3.01
N LEU A 152 3.62 14.81 -2.18
CA LEU A 152 4.47 14.68 -1.00
C LEU A 152 5.96 14.72 -1.37
N GLU A 153 6.38 14.00 -2.40
CA GLU A 153 7.78 13.97 -2.82
C GLU A 153 8.26 15.35 -3.29
N LEU A 154 7.48 16.01 -4.14
CA LEU A 154 7.79 17.36 -4.62
C LEU A 154 7.84 18.35 -3.46
N LEU A 155 6.86 18.34 -2.55
CA LEU A 155 6.85 19.18 -1.36
C LEU A 155 8.07 18.92 -0.46
N GLY A 156 8.49 17.66 -0.34
CA GLY A 156 9.71 17.27 0.36
C GLY A 156 10.96 17.88 -0.28
N GLY A 157 11.03 17.91 -1.61
CA GLY A 157 12.07 18.60 -2.37
C GLY A 157 12.11 20.12 -2.12
N TYR A 158 10.97 20.74 -1.80
CA TYR A 158 10.90 22.14 -1.35
C TYR A 158 11.17 22.32 0.15
N GLY A 159 11.51 21.26 0.88
CA GLY A 159 11.83 21.32 2.31
C GLY A 159 10.62 21.20 3.25
N ALA A 160 9.46 20.74 2.76
CA ALA A 160 8.27 20.60 3.60
C ALA A 160 8.52 19.55 4.71
N ILE A 161 8.37 19.98 5.97
CA ILE A 161 8.66 19.17 7.14
C ILE A 161 7.48 18.23 7.42
N ARG A 162 7.74 17.01 7.89
CA ARG A 162 6.66 16.11 8.34
C ARG A 162 6.12 16.55 9.70
N LYS A 163 4.86 16.23 10.00
CA LYS A 163 4.20 16.48 11.31
C LYS A 163 3.96 17.98 11.62
N VAL A 164 3.87 18.82 10.58
CA VAL A 164 3.46 20.23 10.69
C VAL A 164 2.34 20.53 9.69
N THR A 165 1.62 21.63 9.88
CA THR A 165 0.48 22.02 9.03
C THR A 165 0.83 23.07 7.97
N HIS A 166 1.97 23.74 8.09
CA HIS A 166 2.41 24.75 7.14
C HIS A 166 3.28 24.12 6.05
N LEU A 167 3.17 24.67 4.84
CA LEU A 167 4.05 24.34 3.72
C LEU A 167 5.08 25.45 3.53
N PRO A 168 6.26 25.17 2.96
CA PRO A 168 7.23 26.19 2.60
C PRO A 168 6.62 27.21 1.62
N ASP A 169 6.87 28.49 1.81
CA ASP A 169 6.38 29.56 0.91
C ASP A 169 6.91 29.40 -0.53
N THR A 170 8.05 28.71 -0.67
CA THR A 170 8.69 28.37 -1.95
C THR A 170 8.03 27.19 -2.67
N ALA A 171 7.11 26.48 -2.03
CA ALA A 171 6.50 25.27 -2.59
C ALA A 171 5.66 25.59 -3.82
N SER A 172 5.92 24.90 -4.93
CA SER A 172 5.18 25.14 -6.17
C SER A 172 3.69 24.80 -6.03
N LYS A 173 2.83 25.57 -6.71
CA LYS A 173 1.39 25.28 -6.78
C LYS A 173 1.11 23.89 -7.32
N ILE A 174 1.94 23.39 -8.25
CA ILE A 174 1.82 22.03 -8.79
C ILE A 174 1.98 21.00 -7.67
N ALA A 175 3.03 21.12 -6.84
CA ALA A 175 3.24 20.20 -5.71
C ALA A 175 2.07 20.23 -4.72
N GLN A 176 1.58 21.43 -4.39
CA GLN A 176 0.43 21.62 -3.50
C GLN A 176 -0.87 21.02 -4.07
N HIS A 177 -1.13 21.21 -5.37
CA HIS A 177 -2.31 20.64 -6.03
C HIS A 177 -2.21 19.13 -6.17
N CYS A 178 -1.06 18.58 -6.56
CA CYS A 178 -0.85 17.13 -6.60
C CYS A 178 -1.13 16.51 -5.23
N PHE A 179 -0.60 17.11 -4.15
CA PHE A 179 -0.81 16.66 -2.78
C PHE A 179 -2.30 16.70 -2.38
N THR A 180 -2.94 17.87 -2.53
CA THR A 180 -4.31 18.10 -2.04
C THR A 180 -5.37 17.40 -2.89
N PHE A 181 -5.32 17.57 -4.22
CA PHE A 181 -6.27 16.95 -5.14
C PHE A 181 -6.10 15.43 -5.18
N GLY A 182 -4.86 14.94 -5.19
CA GLY A 182 -4.58 13.51 -5.08
C GLY A 182 -5.14 12.91 -3.79
N GLY A 183 -4.94 13.59 -2.66
CA GLY A 183 -5.49 13.18 -1.36
C GLY A 183 -7.02 13.10 -1.36
N LEU A 184 -7.70 14.10 -1.94
CA LEU A 184 -9.17 14.10 -2.07
C LEU A 184 -9.66 12.94 -2.94
N MET A 185 -9.03 12.71 -4.10
CA MET A 185 -9.36 11.56 -4.96
C MET A 185 -9.15 10.23 -4.25
N ALA A 186 -8.06 10.09 -3.47
CA ALA A 186 -7.80 8.91 -2.67
C ALA A 186 -8.88 8.67 -1.60
N ILE A 187 -9.34 9.73 -0.92
CA ILE A 187 -10.45 9.65 0.03
C ILE A 187 -11.73 9.18 -0.68
N ILE A 188 -12.09 9.79 -1.81
CA ILE A 188 -13.27 9.41 -2.60
C ILE A 188 -13.19 7.94 -3.01
N GLY A 189 -12.05 7.51 -3.55
CA GLY A 189 -11.82 6.12 -3.95
C GLY A 189 -11.89 5.14 -2.77
N GLY A 190 -11.36 5.50 -1.60
CA GLY A 190 -11.42 4.69 -0.40
C GLY A 190 -12.83 4.57 0.17
N CYS A 191 -13.57 5.68 0.24
CA CYS A 191 -14.97 5.70 0.66
C CYS A 191 -15.84 4.86 -0.28
N LEU A 192 -15.63 4.97 -1.59
CA LEU A 192 -16.36 4.19 -2.58
C LEU A 192 -16.13 2.69 -2.39
N PHE A 193 -14.91 2.24 -2.06
CA PHE A 193 -14.64 0.84 -1.72
C PHE A 193 -15.51 0.36 -0.55
N VAL A 194 -15.50 1.11 0.55
CA VAL A 194 -16.26 0.77 1.76
C VAL A 194 -17.75 0.72 1.46
N ILE A 195 -18.29 1.72 0.75
CA ILE A 195 -19.70 1.78 0.35
C ILE A 195 -20.07 0.56 -0.50
N LEU A 196 -19.28 0.23 -1.52
CA LEU A 196 -19.56 -0.89 -2.42
C LEU A 196 -19.59 -2.23 -1.68
N VAL A 197 -18.67 -2.45 -0.74
CA VAL A 197 -18.63 -3.66 0.08
C VAL A 197 -19.83 -3.72 1.02
N LEU A 198 -20.11 -2.64 1.77
CA LEU A 198 -21.22 -2.59 2.72
C LEU A 198 -22.58 -2.78 2.02
N LEU A 199 -22.77 -2.19 0.83
CA LEU A 199 -23.99 -2.38 0.06
C LEU A 199 -24.24 -3.85 -0.32
N GLN A 200 -23.20 -4.66 -0.52
CA GLN A 200 -23.39 -6.09 -0.78
C GLN A 200 -23.61 -6.90 0.49
N VAL A 201 -22.94 -6.53 1.59
CA VAL A 201 -23.14 -7.18 2.89
C VAL A 201 -24.56 -6.93 3.43
N CYS A 202 -25.11 -5.74 3.21
CA CYS A 202 -26.47 -5.38 3.63
C CYS A 202 -27.57 -5.99 2.75
N LYS A 203 -27.27 -6.45 1.53
CA LYS A 203 -28.23 -7.19 0.70
C LYS A 203 -28.36 -8.62 1.23
N LYS A 204 -29.61 -9.12 1.39
CA LYS A 204 -29.87 -10.49 1.85
C LYS A 204 -29.05 -11.51 1.04
N ARG A 205 -28.44 -12.46 1.76
CA ARG A 205 -27.60 -13.52 1.22
C ARG A 205 -28.33 -14.27 0.10
N SER A 206 -27.64 -14.63 -0.99
CA SER A 206 -28.22 -15.60 -1.92
C SER A 206 -28.30 -16.94 -1.20
N HIS A 207 -29.50 -17.48 -1.01
CA HIS A 207 -29.66 -18.88 -0.68
C HIS A 207 -29.19 -19.67 -1.93
N ILE A 208 -27.96 -20.18 -1.86
CA ILE A 208 -27.52 -21.32 -2.68
C ILE A 208 -27.80 -22.56 -1.84
#